data_AF-A0A6P0T8Y2-F1
#
_entry.id   AF-A0A6P0T8Y2-F1
#
_cell.length_a   1.000
_cell.length_b   1.000
_cell.length_c   1.000
_cell.angle_alpha   90.00
_cell.angle_beta   90.00
_cell.angle_gamma   90.00
#
_symmetry.space_group_name_H-M   'P 1'
#
loop_
_entity.id
_entity.type
_entity.pdbx_description
1 polymer ?
#
loop_
_entity_poly.entity_id
_entity_poly.type
_entity_poly.pdbx_seq_one_letter_code
_entity_poly.pdbx_strand_id
1 'polypeptide(L)'
;MIRTEQFRIVEKMVLDAADIELCRILLQSPETGGTISLSRAADVFAPTVNELDLRHRPKNHHRPDAVVRVAQLTADTPGDGAIATQLHYLLKAVPTLYPRLAGDDDIEPIRDGSPAFMTASQPATLKPATPTASLPLSYPVPPDPALPDPTLPDPVLIYTSWTTLQQLSQVAAEPLTMVLNQGGVLLVNATSTEAGLAALYPLRQELQRALDELGESSNVVSMRQQLTAELAAFDRDIDQQVQQIVKQLRSLMMPLEHELTGSGAIPATHPLCLDPFLFGQWPVVDHVPLTILQWDGVILMLGDIASLWGPDETMQRSRSTIRTAQELGVNLLLFAWQHYHLTQLQGGLEKLPSSSSSDSLRDRIPPNPSP
;
A
#
# COMPACT_ATOMS: atom_id res chain seq x y z
N MET A 1 29.13 -11.37 -5.36
CA MET A 1 29.26 -11.92 -4.00
C MET A 1 28.02 -12.78 -3.75
N ILE A 2 28.16 -14.11 -3.72
CA ILE A 2 27.04 -15.03 -3.47
C ILE A 2 26.83 -15.05 -1.96
N ARG A 3 25.67 -14.57 -1.48
CA ARG A 3 25.28 -14.76 -0.08
C ARG A 3 24.76 -16.19 0.08
N THR A 4 25.31 -16.92 1.03
CA THR A 4 24.84 -18.28 1.37
C THR A 4 24.00 -18.15 2.62
N GLU A 5 22.68 -18.29 2.49
CA GLU A 5 21.78 -18.34 3.64
C GLU A 5 21.83 -19.75 4.26
N GLN A 6 22.01 -19.83 5.57
CA GLN A 6 21.96 -21.08 6.32
C GLN A 6 20.64 -21.15 7.07
N PHE A 7 19.85 -22.19 6.82
CA PHE A 7 18.60 -22.44 7.51
C PHE A 7 18.72 -23.62 8.47
N ARG A 8 18.09 -23.52 9.64
CA ARG A 8 17.91 -24.63 10.56
C ARG A 8 16.45 -25.04 10.55
N ILE A 9 16.19 -26.31 10.26
CA ILE A 9 14.87 -26.90 10.40
C ILE A 9 14.70 -27.33 11.86
N VAL A 10 13.63 -26.88 12.50
CA VAL A 10 13.30 -27.20 13.89
C VAL A 10 11.86 -27.72 13.92
N GLU A 11 11.63 -28.82 14.63
CA GLU A 11 10.29 -29.33 14.91
C GLU A 11 9.68 -28.51 16.07
N LYS A 12 8.48 -27.98 15.85
CA LYS A 12 7.74 -27.21 16.85
C LYS A 12 6.27 -27.64 16.87
N MET A 13 5.71 -27.71 18.08
CA MET A 13 4.27 -27.94 18.28
C MET A 13 3.46 -26.64 18.26
N VAL A 14 4.13 -25.49 18.40
CA VAL A 14 3.56 -24.14 18.39
C VAL A 14 4.53 -23.25 17.62
N LEU A 15 4.02 -22.49 16.64
CA LEU A 15 4.83 -21.59 15.81
C LEU A 15 4.92 -20.21 16.46
N ASP A 16 6.13 -19.63 16.42
CA ASP A 16 6.37 -18.23 16.73
C ASP A 16 6.15 -17.36 15.47
N ALA A 17 5.95 -16.05 15.64
CA ALA A 17 5.72 -15.12 14.53
C ALA A 17 6.86 -15.07 13.49
N ALA A 18 8.09 -15.44 13.89
CA ALA A 18 9.26 -15.48 13.01
C ALA A 18 9.49 -16.85 12.35
N ASP A 19 8.70 -17.87 12.71
CA ASP A 19 8.87 -19.22 12.14
C ASP A 19 8.26 -19.30 10.74
N ILE A 20 8.98 -20.01 9.85
CA ILE A 20 8.45 -20.36 8.53
C ILE A 20 7.98 -21.81 8.59
N GLU A 21 6.66 -22.01 8.54
CA GLU A 21 6.06 -23.33 8.52
C GLU A 21 6.35 -24.05 7.19
N LEU A 22 7.13 -25.14 7.25
CA LEU A 22 7.49 -25.92 6.06
C LEU A 22 6.48 -27.03 5.76
N CYS A 23 5.92 -27.67 6.80
CA CYS A 23 4.92 -28.73 6.69
C CYS A 23 4.25 -29.01 8.03
N ARG A 24 3.03 -29.57 8.01
CA ARG A 24 2.39 -30.20 9.18
C ARG A 24 2.41 -31.72 9.04
N ILE A 25 2.50 -32.41 10.17
CA ILE A 25 2.43 -33.87 10.22
C ILE A 25 1.68 -34.25 11.49
N LEU A 26 0.65 -35.07 11.36
CA LEU A 26 0.01 -35.70 12.51
C LEU A 26 0.68 -37.06 12.74
N LEU A 27 1.42 -37.22 13.83
CA LEU A 27 2.11 -38.46 14.14
C LEU A 27 1.23 -39.37 15.01
N GLN A 28 1.10 -40.64 14.63
CA GLN A 28 0.56 -41.68 15.51
C GLN A 28 1.57 -42.80 15.62
N SER A 29 2.07 -42.99 16.84
CA SER A 29 3.00 -44.08 17.15
C SER A 29 2.26 -45.43 17.06
N PRO A 30 2.89 -46.49 16.52
CA PRO A 30 2.33 -47.82 16.60
C PRO A 30 2.17 -48.24 18.07
N GLU A 31 1.06 -48.90 18.41
CA GLU A 31 0.78 -49.36 19.78
C GLU A 31 1.89 -50.23 20.38
N THR A 32 2.68 -50.88 19.53
CA THR A 32 3.77 -51.80 19.90
C THR A 32 5.16 -51.14 19.97
N GLY A 33 5.26 -49.80 19.90
CA GLY A 33 6.53 -49.08 20.07
C GLY A 33 7.48 -49.14 18.88
N GLY A 34 6.93 -49.15 17.65
CA GLY A 34 7.71 -49.23 16.41
C GLY A 34 8.13 -47.87 15.82
N THR A 35 8.96 -47.91 14.78
CA THR A 35 9.37 -46.73 14.00
C THR A 35 8.19 -46.18 13.19
N ILE A 36 7.95 -44.87 13.27
CA ILE A 36 6.93 -44.18 12.47
C ILE A 36 7.45 -44.02 11.03
N SER A 37 6.71 -44.53 10.05
CA SER A 37 7.00 -44.33 8.63
C SER A 37 6.20 -43.15 8.11
N LEU A 38 6.88 -42.13 7.61
CA LEU A 38 6.24 -40.99 6.96
C LEU A 38 6.02 -41.27 5.47
N SER A 39 4.88 -40.86 4.93
CA SER A 39 4.58 -40.94 3.50
C SER A 39 4.11 -39.60 2.93
N ARG A 40 4.13 -39.50 1.59
CA ARG A 40 3.48 -38.39 0.89
C ARG A 40 1.96 -38.60 0.96
N ALA A 41 1.21 -37.53 1.23
CA ALA A 41 -0.25 -37.59 1.23
C ALA A 41 -0.80 -38.11 -0.10
N ALA A 42 -1.68 -39.12 -0.04
CA ALA A 42 -2.42 -39.59 -1.21
C ALA A 42 -3.38 -38.52 -1.74
N ASP A 43 -4.02 -37.77 -0.83
CA ASP A 43 -4.78 -36.57 -1.12
C ASP A 43 -4.12 -35.36 -0.44
N VAL A 44 -3.57 -34.45 -1.25
CA VAL A 44 -2.87 -33.26 -0.75
C VAL A 44 -3.81 -32.30 -0.02
N PHE A 45 -5.13 -32.37 -0.25
CA PHE A 45 -6.12 -31.54 0.43
C PHE A 45 -6.66 -32.16 1.73
N ALA A 46 -6.38 -33.45 1.97
CA ALA A 46 -6.80 -34.17 3.17
C ALA A 46 -5.70 -35.15 3.65
N PRO A 47 -4.51 -34.65 4.02
CA PRO A 47 -3.43 -35.48 4.51
C PRO A 47 -3.84 -36.21 5.79
N THR A 48 -3.53 -37.50 5.86
CA THR A 48 -3.86 -38.36 7.00
C THR A 48 -2.69 -38.50 7.97
N VAL A 49 -2.87 -39.35 9.00
CA VAL A 49 -1.84 -39.64 9.99
C VAL A 49 -0.58 -40.18 9.32
N ASN A 50 0.58 -39.70 9.78
CA ASN A 50 1.91 -40.01 9.26
C ASN A 50 2.12 -39.58 7.79
N GLU A 51 1.26 -38.73 7.23
CA GLU A 51 1.46 -38.11 5.91
C GLU A 51 1.92 -36.65 6.03
N LEU A 52 2.79 -36.22 5.11
CA LEU A 52 3.26 -34.83 5.04
C LEU A 52 2.18 -33.91 4.45
N ASP A 53 1.70 -32.95 5.24
CA ASP A 53 0.91 -31.81 4.76
C ASP A 53 1.83 -30.67 4.32
N LEU A 54 2.02 -30.54 3.01
CA LEU A 54 2.86 -29.52 2.40
C LEU A 54 2.07 -28.28 1.95
N ARG A 55 0.76 -28.17 2.24
CA ARG A 55 -0.06 -27.05 1.74
C ARG A 55 0.38 -25.69 2.27
N HIS A 56 0.95 -25.70 3.48
CA HIS A 56 1.45 -24.50 4.14
C HIS A 56 2.88 -24.15 3.72
N ARG A 57 3.55 -25.03 2.94
CA ARG A 57 4.92 -24.80 2.50
C ARG A 57 4.97 -23.56 1.61
N PRO A 58 5.61 -22.45 2.04
CA PRO A 58 5.93 -21.40 1.10
C PRO A 58 6.87 -21.98 0.06
N LYS A 59 6.57 -21.79 -1.23
CA LYS A 59 7.56 -22.10 -2.26
C LYS A 59 8.81 -21.27 -1.96
N ASN A 60 9.99 -21.76 -2.29
CA ASN A 60 11.18 -20.93 -2.19
C ASN A 60 10.99 -19.73 -3.12
N HIS A 61 10.79 -18.56 -2.54
CA HIS A 61 10.77 -17.30 -3.25
C HIS A 61 12.00 -16.52 -2.82
N HIS A 62 12.50 -15.67 -3.71
CA HIS A 62 13.46 -14.66 -3.30
C HIS A 62 12.81 -13.78 -2.23
N ARG A 63 13.57 -13.40 -1.21
CA ARG A 63 13.14 -12.37 -0.26
C ARG A 63 12.68 -11.16 -1.09
N PRO A 64 11.53 -10.54 -0.76
CA PRO A 64 11.10 -9.34 -1.46
C PRO A 64 12.18 -8.27 -1.33
N ASP A 65 12.38 -7.50 -2.39
CA ASP A 65 13.31 -6.37 -2.40
C ASP A 65 12.78 -5.22 -1.53
N ALA A 66 11.45 -5.15 -1.36
CA ALA A 66 10.75 -4.10 -0.66
C ALA A 66 9.59 -4.67 0.19
N VAL A 67 9.42 -4.13 1.39
CA VAL A 67 8.26 -4.41 2.26
C VAL A 67 7.51 -3.11 2.49
N VAL A 68 6.19 -3.13 2.31
CA VAL A 68 5.30 -1.98 2.42
C VAL A 68 4.39 -2.17 3.60
N ARG A 69 4.34 -1.18 4.49
CA ARG A 69 3.37 -1.11 5.58
C ARG A 69 2.25 -0.18 5.21
N VAL A 70 1.03 -0.64 5.44
CA VAL A 70 -0.18 0.12 5.16
C VAL A 70 -0.89 0.40 6.47
N ALA A 71 -1.21 1.66 6.69
CA ALA A 71 -2.09 2.07 7.76
C ALA A 71 -3.42 2.57 7.20
N GLN A 72 -4.47 2.51 8.00
CA GLN A 72 -5.79 3.04 7.65
C GLN A 72 -6.19 4.11 8.66
N LEU A 73 -6.37 5.34 8.20
CA LEU A 73 -7.06 6.35 8.97
C LEU A 73 -8.54 5.99 9.02
N THR A 74 -9.06 5.73 10.23
CA THR A 74 -10.38 5.15 10.50
C THR A 74 -11.17 5.99 11.49
N ALA A 75 -12.49 6.05 11.29
CA ALA A 75 -13.44 6.61 12.27
C ALA A 75 -14.20 5.49 13.02
N ASP A 76 -13.68 4.26 12.96
CA ASP A 76 -14.29 3.04 13.49
C ASP A 76 -15.72 2.79 12.98
N THR A 77 -16.00 3.20 11.74
CA THR A 77 -17.28 2.92 11.09
C THR A 77 -17.32 1.47 10.57
N PRO A 78 -18.51 0.87 10.35
CA PRO A 78 -18.61 -0.43 9.71
C PRO A 78 -17.94 -0.48 8.33
N GLY A 79 -17.94 0.64 7.59
CA GLY A 79 -17.25 0.78 6.31
C GLY A 79 -15.73 0.66 6.43
N ASP A 80 -15.16 1.15 7.54
CA ASP A 80 -13.71 1.07 7.78
C ASP A 80 -13.25 -0.39 7.92
N GLY A 81 -14.03 -1.25 8.58
CA GLY A 81 -13.72 -2.67 8.71
C GLY A 81 -13.75 -3.42 7.37
N ALA A 82 -14.69 -3.05 6.49
CA ALA A 82 -14.73 -3.58 5.13
C ALA A 82 -13.49 -3.15 4.35
N ILE A 83 -13.09 -1.88 4.42
CA ILE A 83 -11.88 -1.35 3.78
C ILE A 83 -10.62 -2.07 4.27
N ALA A 84 -10.43 -2.23 5.59
CA ALA A 84 -9.30 -2.96 6.16
C ALA A 84 -9.22 -4.39 5.62
N THR A 85 -10.37 -5.06 5.52
CA THR A 85 -10.47 -6.40 4.94
C THR A 85 -10.02 -6.41 3.47
N GLN A 86 -10.46 -5.42 2.68
CA GLN A 86 -10.06 -5.30 1.27
C GLN A 86 -8.56 -4.99 1.11
N LEU A 87 -7.99 -4.13 1.95
CA LEU A 87 -6.55 -3.86 2.00
C LEU A 87 -5.76 -5.13 2.33
N HIS A 88 -6.21 -5.93 3.30
CA HIS A 88 -5.58 -7.20 3.61
C HIS A 88 -5.60 -8.16 2.41
N TYR A 89 -6.71 -8.22 1.65
CA TYR A 89 -6.75 -9.00 0.41
C TYR A 89 -5.78 -8.49 -0.66
N LEU A 90 -5.63 -7.16 -0.79
CA LEU A 90 -4.61 -6.58 -1.67
C LEU A 90 -3.22 -7.06 -1.27
N LEU A 91 -2.82 -6.89 0.00
CA LEU A 91 -1.49 -7.26 0.48
C LEU A 91 -1.21 -8.76 0.32
N LYS A 92 -2.21 -9.61 0.55
CA LYS A 92 -2.12 -11.05 0.29
C LYS A 92 -1.91 -11.38 -1.19
N ALA A 93 -2.42 -10.57 -2.11
CA ALA A 93 -2.23 -10.76 -3.54
C ALA A 93 -0.86 -10.27 -4.04
N VAL A 94 -0.23 -9.31 -3.35
CA VAL A 94 1.03 -8.67 -3.78
C VAL A 94 2.13 -9.69 -4.08
N PRO A 95 2.50 -10.67 -3.22
CA PRO A 95 3.59 -11.60 -3.52
C PRO A 95 3.34 -12.48 -4.73
N THR A 96 2.07 -12.70 -5.09
CA THR A 96 1.69 -13.49 -6.27
C THR A 96 1.77 -12.64 -7.55
N LEU A 97 1.36 -11.37 -7.46
CA LEU A 97 1.33 -10.46 -8.62
C LEU A 97 2.71 -9.86 -8.91
N TYR A 98 3.44 -9.47 -7.88
CA TYR A 98 4.75 -8.84 -7.98
C TYR A 98 5.67 -9.30 -6.84
N PRO A 99 6.36 -10.45 -6.99
CA PRO A 99 7.13 -11.11 -5.93
C PRO A 99 8.27 -10.29 -5.32
N ARG A 100 8.66 -9.16 -5.94
CA ARG A 100 9.70 -8.26 -5.45
C ARG A 100 9.19 -7.31 -4.37
N LEU A 101 7.88 -7.20 -4.22
CA LEU A 101 7.21 -6.41 -3.19
C LEU A 101 6.48 -7.36 -2.24
N ALA A 102 6.44 -7.02 -0.96
CA ALA A 102 5.56 -7.65 0.01
C ALA A 102 4.82 -6.59 0.82
N GLY A 103 3.61 -6.92 1.25
CA GLY A 103 2.89 -6.16 2.27
C GLY A 103 3.17 -6.73 3.65
N ASP A 104 3.16 -5.87 4.66
CA ASP A 104 2.95 -6.28 6.05
C ASP A 104 1.46 -6.62 6.24
N ASP A 105 1.14 -7.84 6.67
CA ASP A 105 -0.25 -8.33 6.70
C ASP A 105 -1.15 -7.56 7.70
N ASP A 106 -0.52 -6.85 8.64
CA ASP A 106 -1.18 -6.04 9.66
C ASP A 106 -1.49 -4.63 9.14
N ILE A 107 -2.78 -4.35 8.91
CA ILE A 107 -3.25 -2.99 8.62
C ILE A 107 -3.40 -2.23 9.94
N GLU A 108 -2.53 -1.25 10.18
CA GLU A 108 -2.54 -0.47 11.41
C GLU A 108 -3.69 0.56 11.39
N PRO A 109 -4.69 0.47 12.28
CA PRO A 109 -5.74 1.46 12.36
C PRO A 109 -5.23 2.74 13.05
N ILE A 110 -5.24 3.83 12.30
CA ILE A 110 -4.93 5.17 12.78
C ILE A 110 -6.25 5.83 13.20
N ARG A 111 -6.41 6.08 14.50
CA ARG A 111 -7.60 6.73 15.08
C ARG A 111 -7.28 8.12 15.57
N ASP A 112 -8.25 9.02 15.41
CA ASP A 112 -8.15 10.36 15.96
C ASP A 112 -7.96 10.33 17.49
N GLY A 113 -6.91 11.00 17.98
CA GLY A 113 -6.55 11.04 19.40
C GLY A 113 -5.91 9.76 19.98
N SER A 114 -5.60 8.74 19.17
CA SER A 114 -4.92 7.54 19.68
C SER A 114 -3.46 7.82 20.03
N PRO A 115 -2.94 7.32 21.18
CA PRO A 115 -1.53 7.48 21.56
C PRO A 115 -0.56 6.76 20.63
N ALA A 116 -1.04 5.85 19.74
CA ALA A 116 -0.22 5.24 18.69
C ALA A 116 0.50 6.30 17.84
N PHE A 117 -0.15 7.45 17.64
CA PHE A 117 0.42 8.62 16.98
C PHE A 117 1.59 9.29 17.71
N MET A 118 1.69 9.16 19.05
CA MET A 118 2.74 9.82 19.83
C MET A 118 4.00 8.97 20.00
N THR A 119 3.93 7.67 19.72
CA THR A 119 5.05 6.73 19.92
C THR A 119 5.93 6.49 18.70
N ALA A 120 5.57 7.02 17.52
CA ALA A 120 6.31 6.84 16.26
C ALA A 120 7.69 7.54 16.19
N SER A 121 8.23 8.04 17.32
CA SER A 121 9.58 8.64 17.38
C SER A 121 10.53 7.95 18.36
N GLN A 122 10.19 6.78 18.90
CA GLN A 122 11.17 5.98 19.64
C GLN A 122 11.55 4.73 18.83
N PRO A 123 12.83 4.56 18.42
CA PRO A 123 13.28 3.26 17.93
C PRO A 123 12.97 2.24 19.03
N ALA A 124 12.20 1.21 18.69
CA ALA A 124 11.75 0.21 19.64
C ALA A 124 12.98 -0.44 20.30
N THR A 125 13.34 0.01 21.51
CA THR A 125 14.33 -0.70 22.32
C THR A 125 13.72 -2.02 22.76
N LEU A 126 14.04 -3.08 22.03
CA LEU A 126 13.76 -4.44 22.43
C LEU A 126 14.38 -4.69 23.81
N LYS A 127 13.52 -5.06 24.75
CA LYS A 127 13.92 -5.61 26.05
C LYS A 127 14.75 -6.87 25.77
N PRO A 128 16.01 -6.96 26.23
CA PRO A 128 16.86 -8.10 25.91
C PRO A 128 16.24 -9.38 26.48
N ALA A 129 16.06 -10.38 25.60
CA ALA A 129 15.70 -11.72 26.02
C ALA A 129 16.84 -12.27 26.89
N THR A 130 16.51 -12.65 28.13
CA THR A 130 17.44 -13.31 29.05
C THR A 130 17.93 -14.61 28.43
N PRO A 131 19.24 -14.78 28.16
CA PRO A 131 19.75 -16.03 27.65
C PRO A 131 19.92 -17.03 28.81
N THR A 132 19.20 -18.15 28.73
CA THR A 132 19.46 -19.33 29.55
C THR A 132 20.81 -19.93 29.14
N ALA A 133 21.67 -20.14 30.12
CA ALA A 133 23.08 -20.48 29.97
C ALA A 133 23.37 -21.78 29.20
N SER A 134 24.37 -21.75 28.32
CA SER A 134 25.18 -22.89 27.87
C SER A 134 26.55 -22.39 27.38
N LEU A 135 27.62 -23.08 27.78
CA LEU A 135 29.05 -22.68 27.77
C LEU A 135 29.74 -22.67 26.37
N PRO A 136 30.97 -22.11 26.25
CA PRO A 136 31.46 -21.49 25.01
C PRO A 136 32.53 -22.29 24.24
N LEU A 137 32.55 -22.11 22.92
CA LEU A 137 33.74 -22.11 22.08
C LEU A 137 33.57 -20.99 21.06
N SER A 138 34.24 -19.86 21.26
CA SER A 138 34.09 -18.65 20.43
C SER A 138 35.41 -18.33 19.73
N TYR A 139 35.39 -18.28 18.40
CA TYR A 139 36.39 -17.60 17.58
C TYR A 139 35.91 -16.16 17.34
N PRO A 140 36.80 -15.15 17.34
CA PRO A 140 36.42 -13.77 17.06
C PRO A 140 36.12 -13.63 15.57
N VAL A 141 34.84 -13.51 15.24
CA VAL A 141 34.39 -13.02 13.93
C VAL A 141 34.45 -11.49 14.00
N PRO A 142 35.14 -10.80 13.06
CA PRO A 142 35.13 -9.34 13.03
C PRO A 142 33.69 -8.81 12.86
N PRO A 143 33.34 -7.69 13.48
CA PRO A 143 32.01 -7.11 13.34
C PRO A 143 31.75 -6.78 11.87
N ASP A 144 30.78 -7.48 11.28
CA ASP A 144 30.16 -7.13 10.02
C ASP A 144 29.61 -5.69 10.17
N PRO A 145 29.83 -4.75 9.23
CA PRO A 145 29.18 -3.45 9.28
C PRO A 145 27.68 -3.67 9.43
N ALA A 146 27.15 -3.34 10.61
CA ALA A 146 25.75 -3.51 10.94
C ALA A 146 24.92 -2.80 9.86
N LEU A 147 24.22 -3.60 9.04
CA LEU A 147 23.09 -3.11 8.28
C LEU A 147 22.13 -2.44 9.26
N PRO A 148 21.50 -1.31 8.90
CA PRO A 148 20.52 -0.65 9.76
C PRO A 148 19.51 -1.69 10.24
N ASP A 149 19.24 -1.66 11.55
CA ASP A 149 18.28 -2.53 12.24
C ASP A 149 16.97 -2.54 11.44
N PRO A 150 16.43 -3.70 11.02
CA PRO A 150 15.18 -3.79 10.29
C PRO A 150 13.97 -3.54 11.20
N THR A 151 14.04 -2.58 12.13
CA THR A 151 12.84 -1.98 12.70
C THR A 151 12.07 -1.39 11.53
N LEU A 152 10.97 -2.06 11.20
CA LEU A 152 10.05 -1.72 10.13
C LEU A 152 9.78 -0.21 10.14
N PRO A 153 9.95 0.50 9.02
CA PRO A 153 9.70 1.94 8.97
C PRO A 153 8.24 2.23 9.33
N ASP A 154 7.96 3.48 9.70
CA ASP A 154 6.60 4.02 9.79
C ASP A 154 5.81 3.68 8.51
N PRO A 155 4.46 3.60 8.59
CA PRO A 155 3.65 3.24 7.43
C PRO A 155 3.96 4.13 6.24
N VAL A 156 4.35 3.51 5.13
CA VAL A 156 4.71 4.23 3.90
C VAL A 156 3.48 4.60 3.08
N LEU A 157 2.34 3.94 3.33
CA LEU A 157 1.04 4.26 2.74
C LEU A 157 -0.02 4.38 3.84
N ILE A 158 -0.69 5.53 3.92
CA ILE A 158 -1.88 5.74 4.74
C ILE A 158 -3.09 5.78 3.82
N TYR A 159 -4.00 4.83 3.97
CA TYR A 159 -5.29 4.85 3.28
C TYR A 159 -6.33 5.60 4.13
N THR A 160 -7.18 6.40 3.48
CA THR A 160 -8.37 6.98 4.12
C THR A 160 -9.52 7.10 3.14
N SER A 161 -10.76 7.00 3.66
CA SER A 161 -11.95 7.38 2.88
C SER A 161 -12.10 8.91 2.88
N TRP A 162 -12.81 9.43 1.88
CA TRP A 162 -13.13 10.85 1.81
C TRP A 162 -13.90 11.34 3.04
N THR A 163 -14.92 10.57 3.46
CA THR A 163 -15.73 10.88 4.63
C THR A 163 -14.91 10.87 5.93
N THR A 164 -14.00 9.91 6.10
CA THR A 164 -13.10 9.87 7.27
C THR A 164 -12.15 11.06 7.27
N LEU A 165 -11.57 11.42 6.13
CA LEU A 165 -10.66 12.56 6.02
C LEU A 165 -11.36 13.90 6.35
N GLN A 166 -12.61 14.07 5.94
CA GLN A 166 -13.39 15.27 6.26
C GLN A 166 -13.66 15.44 7.76
N GLN A 167 -13.62 14.34 8.51
CA GLN A 167 -13.87 14.32 9.97
C GLN A 167 -12.58 14.43 10.78
N LEU A 168 -11.42 14.54 10.14
CA LEU A 168 -10.12 14.61 10.81
C LEU A 168 -10.05 15.82 11.73
N SER A 169 -9.83 15.60 13.03
CA SER A 169 -9.54 16.71 13.95
C SER A 169 -8.11 17.24 13.78
N GLN A 170 -7.83 18.38 14.41
CA GLN A 170 -6.46 18.92 14.48
C GLN A 170 -5.48 17.99 15.22
N VAL A 171 -5.95 17.09 16.08
CA VAL A 171 -5.06 16.20 16.86
C VAL A 171 -4.42 15.13 15.96
N ALA A 172 -5.15 14.62 14.98
CA ALA A 172 -4.63 13.67 14.01
C ALA A 172 -3.84 14.31 12.85
N ALA A 173 -3.77 15.65 12.81
CA ALA A 173 -3.06 16.38 11.77
C ALA A 173 -1.53 16.30 11.90
N GLU A 174 -1.00 16.44 13.11
CA GLU A 174 0.45 16.44 13.37
C GLU A 174 1.15 15.14 12.94
N PRO A 175 0.65 13.95 13.28
CA PRO A 175 1.34 12.72 12.91
C PRO A 175 1.19 12.40 11.42
N LEU A 176 0.06 12.77 10.81
CA LEU A 176 -0.11 12.67 9.37
C LEU A 176 0.89 13.58 8.64
N THR A 177 1.10 14.80 9.15
CA THR A 177 2.12 15.74 8.66
C THR A 177 3.51 15.13 8.80
N MET A 178 3.81 14.49 9.93
CA MET A 178 5.09 13.80 10.14
C MET A 178 5.32 12.69 9.11
N VAL A 179 4.33 11.82 8.88
CA VAL A 179 4.45 10.73 7.90
C VAL A 179 4.64 11.28 6.48
N LEU A 180 3.88 12.30 6.08
CA LEU A 180 4.04 12.94 4.77
C LEU A 180 5.43 13.58 4.61
N ASN A 181 5.94 14.25 5.64
CA ASN A 181 7.28 14.86 5.62
C ASN A 181 8.42 13.83 5.54
N GLN A 182 8.19 12.61 6.04
CA GLN A 182 9.11 11.49 5.88
C GLN A 182 8.99 10.81 4.50
N GLY A 183 8.09 11.28 3.64
CA GLY A 183 7.85 10.72 2.30
C GLY A 183 6.80 9.61 2.26
N GLY A 184 6.02 9.43 3.33
CA GLY A 184 4.84 8.58 3.27
C GLY A 184 3.80 9.13 2.27
N VAL A 185 2.89 8.26 1.84
CA VAL A 185 1.82 8.61 0.89
C VAL A 185 0.46 8.53 1.56
N LEU A 186 -0.33 9.59 1.48
CA LEU A 186 -1.75 9.60 1.84
C LEU A 186 -2.60 9.29 0.60
N LEU A 187 -3.27 8.15 0.63
CA LEU A 187 -4.22 7.72 -0.40
C LEU A 187 -5.65 7.97 0.08
N VAL A 188 -6.28 8.97 -0.53
CA VAL A 188 -7.66 9.38 -0.24
C VAL A 188 -8.59 8.77 -1.30
N ASN A 189 -9.54 7.96 -0.86
CA ASN A 189 -10.53 7.36 -1.74
C ASN A 189 -11.91 8.01 -1.53
N ALA A 190 -12.46 8.62 -2.58
CA ALA A 190 -13.84 9.09 -2.61
C ALA A 190 -14.65 8.20 -3.56
N THR A 191 -15.69 7.56 -3.06
CA THR A 191 -16.63 6.82 -3.90
C THR A 191 -17.32 7.74 -4.90
N SER A 192 -17.83 7.18 -6.00
CA SER A 192 -18.58 7.96 -7.00
C SER A 192 -19.78 8.71 -6.37
N THR A 193 -20.36 8.17 -5.31
CA THR A 193 -21.46 8.81 -4.57
C THR A 193 -20.97 9.99 -3.74
N GLU A 194 -19.90 9.82 -2.96
CA GLU A 194 -19.29 10.91 -2.17
C GLU A 194 -18.80 12.05 -3.08
N ALA A 195 -18.32 11.69 -4.27
CA ALA A 195 -17.86 12.63 -5.28
C ALA A 195 -19.00 13.33 -6.06
N GLY A 196 -20.26 12.94 -5.87
CA GLY A 196 -21.38 13.47 -6.67
C GLY A 196 -21.35 13.04 -8.15
N LEU A 197 -20.59 11.99 -8.48
CA LEU A 197 -20.37 11.49 -9.84
C LEU A 197 -21.27 10.30 -10.21
N ALA A 198 -21.87 9.62 -9.23
CA ALA A 198 -22.63 8.38 -9.42
C ALA A 198 -23.77 8.50 -10.43
N ALA A 199 -24.44 9.66 -10.51
CA ALA A 199 -25.53 9.89 -11.47
C ALA A 199 -25.04 10.37 -12.85
N LEU A 200 -23.87 11.04 -12.91
CA LEU A 200 -23.38 11.68 -14.14
C LEU A 200 -22.81 10.66 -15.12
N TYR A 201 -22.05 9.67 -14.63
CA TYR A 201 -21.39 8.69 -15.49
C TYR A 201 -22.33 7.76 -16.25
N PRO A 202 -23.38 7.17 -15.62
CA PRO A 202 -24.33 6.34 -16.35
C PRO A 202 -25.02 7.10 -17.49
N LEU A 203 -25.44 8.36 -17.23
CA LEU A 203 -26.06 9.21 -18.24
C LEU A 203 -25.10 9.55 -19.38
N ARG A 204 -23.86 9.94 -19.04
CA ARG A 204 -22.79 10.15 -20.03
C ARG A 204 -22.58 8.93 -20.92
N GLN A 205 -22.58 7.73 -20.34
CA GLN A 205 -22.40 6.49 -21.10
C GLN A 205 -23.59 6.15 -21.99
N GLU A 206 -24.80 6.40 -21.52
CA GLU A 206 -26.01 6.23 -22.32
C GLU A 206 -26.00 7.16 -23.54
N LEU A 207 -25.63 8.43 -23.34
CA LEU A 207 -25.46 9.40 -24.44
C LEU A 207 -24.36 8.99 -25.42
N GLN A 208 -23.22 8.51 -24.91
CA GLN A 208 -22.13 8.01 -25.77
C GLN A 208 -22.60 6.80 -26.60
N ARG A 209 -23.32 5.86 -25.98
CA ARG A 209 -23.86 4.70 -26.69
C ARG A 209 -24.85 5.12 -27.77
N ALA A 210 -25.75 6.04 -27.46
CA ALA A 210 -26.69 6.59 -28.44
C ALA A 210 -25.96 7.26 -29.62
N LEU A 211 -24.87 7.98 -29.34
CA LEU A 211 -24.02 8.60 -30.35
C LEU A 211 -23.35 7.57 -31.27
N ASP A 212 -22.85 6.47 -30.69
CA ASP A 212 -22.20 5.38 -31.42
C ASP A 212 -23.20 4.61 -32.30
N GLU A 213 -24.45 4.46 -31.84
CA GLU A 213 -25.53 3.78 -32.58
C GLU A 213 -26.09 4.59 -33.75
N LEU A 214 -25.99 5.93 -33.72
CA LEU A 214 -26.58 6.82 -34.73
C LEU A 214 -25.95 6.72 -36.13
N GLY A 215 -24.77 6.11 -36.28
CA GLY A 215 -24.09 5.98 -37.57
C GLY A 215 -23.75 7.33 -38.25
N GLU A 216 -23.38 7.29 -39.54
CA GLU A 216 -22.95 8.49 -40.29
C GLU A 216 -23.99 9.00 -41.31
N SER A 217 -25.26 8.68 -41.13
CA SER A 217 -26.29 9.06 -42.12
C SER A 217 -26.57 10.57 -42.12
N SER A 218 -26.74 11.16 -43.31
CA SER A 218 -27.01 12.61 -43.47
C SER A 218 -28.28 13.09 -42.75
N ASN A 219 -29.22 12.18 -42.50
CA ASN A 219 -30.51 12.49 -41.87
C ASN A 219 -30.43 12.61 -40.33
N VAL A 220 -29.31 12.21 -39.71
CA VAL A 220 -29.13 12.24 -38.24
C VAL A 220 -28.16 13.31 -37.75
N VAL A 221 -27.67 14.17 -38.64
CA VAL A 221 -26.62 15.17 -38.31
C VAL A 221 -27.05 16.10 -37.17
N SER A 222 -28.28 16.59 -37.18
CA SER A 222 -28.79 17.49 -36.12
C SER A 222 -28.90 16.78 -34.77
N MET A 223 -29.37 15.53 -34.75
CA MET A 223 -29.46 14.72 -33.53
C MET A 223 -28.07 14.39 -32.97
N ARG A 224 -27.11 14.02 -33.83
CA ARG A 224 -25.72 13.80 -33.43
C ARG A 224 -25.09 15.06 -32.82
N GLN A 225 -25.35 16.23 -33.40
CA GLN A 225 -24.88 17.51 -32.86
C GLN A 225 -25.47 17.80 -31.46
N GLN A 226 -26.76 17.54 -31.27
CA GLN A 226 -27.42 17.70 -29.96
C GLN A 226 -26.81 16.78 -28.90
N LEU A 227 -26.69 15.48 -29.18
CA LEU A 227 -26.09 14.52 -28.25
C LEU A 227 -24.62 14.83 -27.95
N THR A 228 -23.86 15.28 -28.95
CA THR A 228 -22.45 15.70 -28.75
C THR A 228 -22.37 16.92 -27.82
N ALA A 229 -23.27 17.90 -27.99
CA ALA A 229 -23.33 19.08 -27.13
C ALA A 229 -23.74 18.73 -25.70
N GLU A 230 -24.67 17.78 -25.55
CA GLU A 230 -25.12 17.27 -24.25
C GLU A 230 -24.02 16.46 -23.55
N LEU A 231 -23.34 15.55 -24.26
CA LEU A 231 -22.19 14.82 -23.76
C LEU A 231 -21.09 15.78 -23.26
N ALA A 232 -20.78 16.82 -24.05
CA ALA A 232 -19.83 17.84 -23.64
C ALA A 232 -20.30 18.68 -22.43
N ALA A 233 -21.61 18.79 -22.19
CA ALA A 233 -22.14 19.40 -20.96
C ALA A 233 -21.92 18.49 -19.75
N PHE A 234 -22.20 17.18 -19.88
CA PHE A 234 -21.90 16.19 -18.84
C PHE A 234 -20.41 16.13 -18.51
N ASP A 235 -19.52 16.17 -19.51
CA ASP A 235 -18.08 16.22 -19.28
C ASP A 235 -17.68 17.45 -18.44
N ARG A 236 -18.26 18.63 -18.74
CA ARG A 236 -18.03 19.85 -17.94
C ARG A 236 -18.56 19.72 -16.51
N ASP A 237 -19.72 19.09 -16.33
CA ASP A 237 -20.32 18.92 -15.00
C ASP A 237 -19.49 17.94 -14.15
N ILE A 238 -19.00 16.85 -14.75
CA ILE A 238 -18.06 15.92 -14.11
C ILE A 238 -16.78 16.65 -13.71
N ASP A 239 -16.18 17.41 -14.64
CA ASP A 239 -14.98 18.21 -14.35
C ASP A 239 -15.21 19.19 -13.20
N GLN A 240 -16.38 19.85 -13.14
CA GLN A 240 -16.73 20.75 -12.05
C GLN A 240 -16.83 20.03 -10.70
N GLN A 241 -17.45 18.84 -10.65
CA GLN A 241 -17.51 18.04 -9.42
C GLN A 241 -16.12 17.60 -8.96
N VAL A 242 -15.28 17.14 -9.89
CA VAL A 242 -13.88 16.77 -9.61
C VAL A 242 -13.13 17.98 -9.04
N GLN A 243 -13.21 19.16 -9.67
CA GLN A 243 -12.55 20.37 -9.19
C GLN A 243 -13.07 20.82 -7.82
N GLN A 244 -14.35 20.61 -7.54
CA GLN A 244 -14.93 20.92 -6.24
C GLN A 244 -14.33 20.04 -5.12
N ILE A 245 -14.16 18.73 -5.36
CA ILE A 245 -13.49 17.82 -4.42
C ILE A 245 -12.03 18.20 -4.25
N VAL A 246 -11.31 18.49 -5.34
CA VAL A 246 -9.90 18.94 -5.27
C VAL A 246 -9.76 20.21 -4.44
N LYS A 247 -10.69 21.17 -4.59
CA LYS A 247 -10.72 22.39 -3.78
C LYS A 247 -10.95 22.09 -2.30
N GLN A 248 -11.87 21.17 -1.99
CA GLN A 248 -12.11 20.73 -0.62
C GLN A 248 -10.89 20.01 -0.04
N LEU A 249 -10.25 19.12 -0.81
CA LEU A 249 -9.04 18.41 -0.40
C LEU A 249 -7.91 19.40 -0.09
N ARG A 250 -7.69 20.41 -0.94
CA ARG A 250 -6.73 21.50 -0.67
C ARG A 250 -6.98 22.20 0.66
N SER A 251 -8.25 22.46 1.00
CA SER A 251 -8.59 23.09 2.28
C SER A 251 -8.30 22.18 3.47
N LEU A 252 -8.44 20.85 3.30
CA LEU A 252 -8.14 19.85 4.34
C LEU A 252 -6.65 19.60 4.50
N MET A 253 -5.85 19.79 3.44
CA MET A 253 -4.38 19.62 3.49
C MET A 253 -3.65 20.86 4.01
N MET A 254 -4.28 22.05 3.98
CA MET A 254 -3.66 23.28 4.45
C MET A 254 -3.22 23.24 5.93
N PRO A 255 -4.00 22.67 6.88
CA PRO A 255 -3.55 22.47 8.26
C PRO A 255 -2.38 21.48 8.42
N LEU A 256 -2.14 20.62 7.41
CA LEU A 256 -1.03 19.65 7.41
C LEU A 256 0.28 20.26 6.85
N GLU A 257 0.31 21.57 6.63
CA GLU A 257 1.42 22.29 5.99
C GLU A 257 1.81 21.70 4.61
N HIS A 258 0.87 21.02 3.95
CA HIS A 258 1.12 20.27 2.72
C HIS A 258 0.33 20.90 1.56
N GLU A 259 1.01 21.73 0.75
CA GLU A 259 0.36 22.48 -0.32
C GLU A 259 0.20 21.64 -1.61
N LEU A 260 -1.05 21.36 -2.00
CA LEU A 260 -1.34 20.66 -3.26
C LEU A 260 -1.26 21.61 -4.47
N THR A 261 -0.05 21.73 -5.04
CA THR A 261 0.22 22.58 -6.20
C THR A 261 -0.06 21.88 -7.55
N GLY A 262 -0.56 22.63 -8.53
CA GLY A 262 -0.88 22.09 -9.87
C GLY A 262 -2.20 21.32 -9.96
N SER A 263 -2.44 20.68 -11.11
CA SER A 263 -3.72 19.99 -11.40
C SER A 263 -3.85 18.62 -10.75
N GLY A 264 -2.73 18.01 -10.34
CA GLY A 264 -2.68 16.62 -9.90
C GLY A 264 -2.80 15.61 -11.04
N ALA A 265 -2.82 16.05 -12.30
CA ALA A 265 -2.95 15.14 -13.44
C ALA A 265 -1.71 14.24 -13.57
N ILE A 266 -1.93 12.94 -13.67
CA ILE A 266 -0.88 11.94 -13.82
C ILE A 266 -0.53 11.80 -15.31
N PRO A 267 0.70 12.12 -15.75
CA PRO A 267 1.11 11.90 -17.12
C PRO A 267 1.26 10.41 -17.42
N ALA A 268 1.13 10.01 -18.69
CA ALA A 268 1.28 8.60 -19.10
C ALA A 268 2.67 7.99 -18.80
N THR A 269 3.67 8.83 -18.55
CA THR A 269 5.04 8.42 -18.17
C THR A 269 5.23 8.29 -16.66
N HIS A 270 4.20 8.50 -15.85
CA HIS A 270 4.29 8.43 -14.40
C HIS A 270 4.47 6.97 -13.93
N PRO A 271 5.23 6.70 -12.85
CA PRO A 271 5.42 5.34 -12.33
C PRO A 271 4.12 4.60 -12.05
N LEU A 272 3.08 5.27 -11.52
CA LEU A 272 1.75 4.66 -11.32
C LEU A 272 1.11 4.10 -12.60
N CYS A 273 1.48 4.61 -13.78
CA CYS A 273 0.99 4.12 -15.07
C CYS A 273 1.91 3.06 -15.67
N LEU A 274 3.18 2.99 -15.26
CA LEU A 274 4.20 2.20 -15.95
C LEU A 274 4.65 0.97 -15.16
N ASP A 275 4.72 1.05 -13.82
CA ASP A 275 5.43 0.08 -12.99
C ASP A 275 4.63 -0.36 -11.74
N PRO A 276 4.61 -1.67 -11.41
CA PRO A 276 5.10 -2.78 -12.24
C PRO A 276 4.12 -3.18 -13.37
N PHE A 277 2.89 -2.68 -13.36
CA PHE A 277 1.88 -2.98 -14.38
C PHE A 277 1.56 -1.74 -15.23
N LEU A 278 1.46 -1.94 -16.55
CA LEU A 278 1.19 -0.86 -17.50
C LEU A 278 -0.31 -0.55 -17.57
N PHE A 279 -0.67 0.71 -17.34
CA PHE A 279 -2.03 1.24 -17.50
C PHE A 279 -2.06 2.30 -18.60
N GLY A 280 -2.64 1.95 -19.75
CA GLY A 280 -2.97 2.93 -20.79
C GLY A 280 -4.24 3.72 -20.50
N GLN A 281 -5.10 3.17 -19.63
CA GLN A 281 -6.33 3.77 -19.11
C GLN A 281 -6.55 3.26 -17.69
N TRP A 282 -7.22 4.07 -16.86
CA TRP A 282 -7.57 3.64 -15.51
C TRP A 282 -8.67 2.56 -15.51
N PRO A 283 -8.71 1.70 -14.48
CA PRO A 283 -9.76 0.70 -14.34
C PRO A 283 -11.16 1.33 -14.28
N VAL A 284 -12.16 0.56 -14.68
CA VAL A 284 -13.57 0.94 -14.60
C VAL A 284 -14.22 0.15 -13.45
N VAL A 285 -14.87 0.86 -12.53
CA VAL A 285 -15.55 0.30 -11.35
C VAL A 285 -17.04 0.59 -11.46
N ASP A 286 -17.88 -0.44 -11.51
CA ASP A 286 -19.34 -0.30 -11.65
C ASP A 286 -19.73 0.65 -12.81
N HIS A 287 -19.07 0.45 -13.95
CA HIS A 287 -19.19 1.29 -15.15
C HIS A 287 -18.69 2.74 -14.97
N VAL A 288 -18.13 3.13 -13.83
CA VAL A 288 -17.52 4.44 -13.65
C VAL A 288 -16.00 4.35 -13.87
N PRO A 289 -15.41 5.10 -14.81
CA PRO A 289 -13.96 5.15 -14.94
C PRO A 289 -13.35 5.76 -13.68
N LEU A 290 -12.33 5.10 -13.13
CA LEU A 290 -11.58 5.63 -12.00
C LEU A 290 -10.84 6.89 -12.42
N THR A 291 -10.91 7.94 -11.60
CA THR A 291 -10.06 9.13 -11.76
C THR A 291 -9.02 9.15 -10.66
N ILE A 292 -7.75 9.25 -11.03
CA ILE A 292 -6.63 9.33 -10.08
C ILE A 292 -5.90 10.64 -10.29
N LEU A 293 -5.73 11.38 -9.22
CA LEU A 293 -4.94 12.61 -9.15
C LEU A 293 -3.83 12.43 -8.11
N GLN A 294 -2.64 12.97 -8.38
CA GLN A 294 -1.49 12.84 -7.51
C GLN A 294 -0.76 14.17 -7.33
N TRP A 295 -0.41 14.46 -6.08
CA TRP A 295 0.47 15.51 -5.61
C TRP A 295 1.55 14.89 -4.72
N ASP A 296 2.53 15.69 -4.31
CA ASP A 296 3.66 15.25 -3.48
C ASP A 296 3.21 14.41 -2.28
N GLY A 297 3.37 13.09 -2.31
CA GLY A 297 2.83 12.22 -1.25
C GLY A 297 1.30 12.18 -1.04
N VAL A 298 0.46 12.84 -1.85
CA VAL A 298 -1.01 12.78 -1.71
C VAL A 298 -1.67 12.29 -3.00
N ILE A 299 -2.45 11.23 -2.92
CA ILE A 299 -3.19 10.66 -4.05
C ILE A 299 -4.68 10.73 -3.76
N LEU A 300 -5.46 11.29 -4.68
CA LEU A 300 -6.93 11.26 -4.65
C LEU A 300 -7.43 10.29 -5.71
N MET A 301 -8.20 9.30 -5.29
CA MET A 301 -8.94 8.38 -6.17
C MET A 301 -10.43 8.66 -6.09
N LEU A 302 -11.06 8.79 -7.26
CA LEU A 302 -12.51 8.96 -7.39
C LEU A 302 -13.10 7.71 -8.06
N GLY A 303 -13.84 6.92 -7.27
CA GLY A 303 -14.40 5.62 -7.63
C GLY A 303 -14.14 4.59 -6.52
N ASP A 304 -14.95 3.53 -6.43
CA ASP A 304 -14.85 2.55 -5.34
C ASP A 304 -13.85 1.41 -5.63
N ILE A 305 -12.58 1.76 -5.86
CA ILE A 305 -11.55 0.74 -6.19
C ILE A 305 -11.25 -0.19 -5.00
N ALA A 306 -11.38 0.31 -3.77
CA ALA A 306 -11.08 -0.46 -2.58
C ALA A 306 -12.00 -1.68 -2.46
N SER A 307 -13.27 -1.58 -2.85
CA SER A 307 -14.16 -2.75 -2.83
C SER A 307 -13.78 -3.83 -3.84
N LEU A 308 -12.87 -3.57 -4.79
CA LEU A 308 -12.45 -4.51 -5.85
C LEU A 308 -11.19 -5.32 -5.52
N TRP A 309 -10.50 -5.07 -4.41
CA TRP A 309 -9.24 -5.77 -4.10
C TRP A 309 -9.43 -7.19 -3.57
N GLY A 310 -10.59 -7.48 -2.99
CA GLY A 310 -10.95 -8.76 -2.41
C GLY A 310 -12.03 -9.51 -3.19
N PRO A 311 -12.45 -10.67 -2.64
CA PRO A 311 -13.51 -11.47 -3.24
C PRO A 311 -14.85 -10.71 -3.21
N ASP A 312 -15.60 -10.88 -4.30
CA ASP A 312 -16.98 -10.43 -4.39
C ASP A 312 -17.91 -11.52 -3.85
N GLU A 313 -18.60 -11.23 -2.74
CA GLU A 313 -19.57 -12.15 -2.16
C GLU A 313 -20.70 -12.50 -3.13
N THR A 314 -21.03 -11.57 -4.04
CA THR A 314 -22.09 -11.78 -5.04
C THR A 314 -21.60 -12.58 -6.25
N MET A 315 -20.28 -12.75 -6.40
CA MET A 315 -19.62 -13.37 -7.57
C MET A 315 -20.02 -12.76 -8.92
N GLN A 316 -20.47 -11.50 -8.93
CA GLN A 316 -20.87 -10.80 -10.16
C GLN A 316 -19.67 -10.20 -10.88
N ARG A 317 -18.60 -9.88 -10.15
CA ARG A 317 -17.40 -9.27 -10.71
C ARG A 317 -16.55 -10.29 -11.45
N SER A 318 -16.09 -9.90 -12.64
CA SER A 318 -15.18 -10.73 -13.41
C SER A 318 -13.82 -10.83 -12.72
N ARG A 319 -13.14 -11.97 -12.87
CA ARG A 319 -11.74 -12.14 -12.42
C ARG A 319 -10.82 -11.07 -13.01
N SER A 320 -11.08 -10.63 -14.24
CA SER A 320 -10.30 -9.58 -14.90
C SER A 320 -10.42 -8.26 -14.14
N THR A 321 -11.62 -7.89 -13.72
CA THR A 321 -11.88 -6.66 -12.96
C THR A 321 -11.13 -6.66 -11.63
N ILE A 322 -11.24 -7.76 -10.86
CA ILE A 322 -10.54 -7.92 -9.59
C ILE A 322 -9.03 -7.86 -9.80
N ARG A 323 -8.51 -8.59 -10.80
CA ARG A 323 -7.08 -8.63 -11.11
C ARG A 323 -6.55 -7.24 -11.48
N THR A 324 -7.23 -6.53 -12.37
CA THR A 324 -6.83 -5.18 -12.79
C THR A 324 -6.85 -4.19 -11.62
N ALA A 325 -7.82 -4.29 -10.71
CA ALA A 325 -7.85 -3.48 -9.49
C ALA A 325 -6.68 -3.82 -8.54
N GLN A 326 -6.35 -5.11 -8.38
CA GLN A 326 -5.21 -5.54 -7.58
C GLN A 326 -3.88 -5.09 -8.21
N GLU A 327 -3.72 -5.19 -9.53
CA GLU A 327 -2.55 -4.69 -10.27
C GLU A 327 -2.34 -3.19 -10.03
N LEU A 328 -3.42 -2.38 -10.08
CA LEU A 328 -3.34 -0.96 -9.72
C LEU A 328 -2.96 -0.76 -8.25
N GLY A 329 -3.51 -1.58 -7.34
CA GLY A 329 -3.13 -1.59 -5.93
C GLY A 329 -1.64 -1.87 -5.74
N VAL A 330 -1.05 -2.80 -6.50
CA VAL A 330 0.40 -3.06 -6.47
C VAL A 330 1.20 -1.84 -6.96
N ASN A 331 0.77 -1.18 -8.06
CA ASN A 331 1.41 0.05 -8.52
C ASN A 331 1.38 1.14 -7.43
N LEU A 332 0.27 1.32 -6.73
CA LEU A 332 0.13 2.28 -5.63
C LEU A 332 1.09 1.96 -4.46
N LEU A 333 1.16 0.69 -4.06
CA LEU A 333 2.05 0.25 -2.98
C LEU A 333 3.53 0.43 -3.36
N LEU A 334 3.90 0.07 -4.59
CA LEU A 334 5.28 0.26 -5.07
C LEU A 334 5.63 1.74 -5.14
N PHE A 335 4.74 2.57 -5.69
CA PHE A 335 4.92 4.02 -5.75
C PHE A 335 5.13 4.61 -4.36
N ALA A 336 4.30 4.24 -3.37
CA ALA A 336 4.43 4.72 -2.00
C ALA A 336 5.78 4.35 -1.37
N TRP A 337 6.23 3.11 -1.57
CA TRP A 337 7.54 2.68 -1.11
C TRP A 337 8.70 3.43 -1.79
N GLN A 338 8.62 3.61 -3.12
CA GLN A 338 9.64 4.34 -3.88
C GLN A 338 9.70 5.81 -3.45
N HIS A 339 8.55 6.45 -3.30
CA HIS A 339 8.42 7.83 -2.85
C HIS A 339 9.07 8.01 -1.48
N TYR A 340 8.70 7.18 -0.51
CA TYR A 340 9.31 7.17 0.82
C TYR A 340 10.83 7.01 0.74
N HIS A 341 11.32 6.01 0.01
CA HIS A 341 12.75 5.75 -0.08
C HIS A 341 13.54 6.91 -0.72
N LEU A 342 13.01 7.51 -1.79
CA LEU A 342 13.65 8.66 -2.44
C LEU A 342 13.69 9.88 -1.52
N THR A 343 12.61 10.15 -0.78
CA THR A 343 12.56 11.25 0.20
C THR A 343 13.61 11.04 1.30
N GLN A 344 13.74 9.80 1.81
CA GLN A 344 14.76 9.47 2.81
C GLN A 344 16.19 9.67 2.27
N LEU A 345 16.46 9.26 1.02
CA LEU A 345 17.77 9.46 0.39
C LEU A 345 18.12 10.94 0.15
N GLN A 346 17.11 11.79 -0.06
CA GLN A 346 17.28 13.23 -0.22
C GLN A 346 17.51 13.97 1.12
N GLY A 347 17.61 13.24 2.24
CA GLY A 347 17.81 13.82 3.57
C GLY A 347 16.52 14.26 4.25
N GLY A 348 15.37 13.70 3.80
CA GLY A 348 14.04 13.78 4.39
C GLY A 348 13.82 14.94 5.33
N LEU A 349 13.91 16.19 4.82
CA LEU A 349 13.62 17.43 5.55
C LEU A 349 13.86 17.35 7.07
N GLU A 350 15.01 16.81 7.51
CA GLU A 350 15.58 17.31 8.75
C GLU A 350 15.90 18.76 8.41
N LYS A 351 14.94 19.66 8.70
CA LYS A 351 15.25 21.02 9.12
C LYS A 351 16.33 20.82 10.18
N LEU A 352 17.59 20.83 9.73
CA LEU A 352 18.74 20.96 10.60
C LEU A 352 18.31 22.01 11.61
N PRO A 353 18.26 21.69 12.92
CA PRO A 353 17.94 22.69 13.92
C PRO A 353 18.83 23.87 13.58
N SER A 354 18.20 25.05 13.42
CA SER A 354 18.85 26.30 13.06
C SER A 354 19.81 26.71 14.17
N SER A 355 20.86 25.91 14.35
CA SER A 355 22.05 26.30 15.05
C SER A 355 22.65 27.39 14.18
N SER A 356 22.55 28.61 14.66
CA SER A 356 23.17 29.82 14.13
C SER A 356 24.71 29.76 14.12
N SER A 357 25.30 28.56 14.22
CA SER A 357 26.71 28.34 14.00
C SER A 357 26.90 28.15 12.50
N SER A 358 27.29 29.23 11.82
CA SER A 358 27.85 29.14 10.49
C SER A 358 29.09 28.25 10.53
N ASP A 359 28.94 26.94 10.28
CA ASP A 359 30.06 26.07 9.95
C ASP A 359 30.50 26.45 8.54
N SER A 360 31.21 27.58 8.44
CA SER A 360 31.81 28.01 7.19
C SER A 360 32.95 27.07 6.88
N LEU A 361 33.05 26.60 5.63
CA LEU A 361 34.24 25.92 5.13
C LEU A 361 35.54 26.73 5.35
N ARG A 362 35.44 28.04 5.60
CA ARG A 362 36.56 28.90 6.00
C ARG A 362 37.11 28.60 7.40
N ASP A 363 36.27 28.16 8.34
CA ASP A 363 36.67 27.87 9.71
C ASP A 363 37.39 26.51 9.83
N ARG A 364 37.35 25.71 8.76
CA ARG A 364 38.06 24.43 8.65
C ARG A 364 39.48 24.58 8.07
N ILE A 365 39.91 25.79 7.73
CA ILE A 365 41.30 26.04 7.30
C ILE A 365 42.16 26.17 8.56
N PRO A 366 43.14 25.26 8.80
CA PRO A 366 44.02 25.39 9.95
C PRO A 366 44.81 26.70 9.84
N PRO A 367 44.98 27.45 10.95
CA PRO A 367 45.72 28.70 10.93
C PRO A 367 47.16 28.43 10.48
N ASN A 368 47.63 29.24 9.53
CA ASN A 368 49.01 29.16 9.04
C ASN A 368 49.98 29.25 10.23
N PRO A 369 50.96 28.34 10.35
CA PRO A 369 51.96 28.42 11.39
C PRO A 369 52.72 29.75 11.23
N SER A 370 52.73 30.55 12.30
CA SER A 370 53.44 31.83 12.33
C SER A 370 54.95 31.59 12.26
N PRO A 371 55.72 32.51 11.63
CA PRO A 371 57.17 32.38 11.45
C PRO A 371 57.98 32.49 12.75
#